data_AF-F3KR59-F1
#
_entry.id   AF-F3KR59-F1
#
_cell.length_a   1.000
_cell.length_b   1.000
_cell.length_c   1.000
_cell.angle_alpha   90.00
_cell.angle_beta   90.00
_cell.angle_gamma   90.00
#
_symmetry.space_group_name_H-M   'P 1'
#
loop_
_entity.id
_entity.type
_entity.pdbx_description
1 polymer ?
#
loop_
_entity_poly.entity_id
_entity_poly.type
_entity_poly.pdbx_seq_one_letter_code
_entity_poly.pdbx_strand_id
1 'polypeptide(L)'
;MSTKRTTPSSPGLRSSTRSSSRARKSPLSAPASVAAELAAQLNLGPKSAQALVAAGITSLAELRSLGSVAAYAKVKQHTPAATLNLLWALEGALSSLPWQTVAHEHRTSLLLALEQYQNGG
;
A
#
# COMPACT_ATOMS: atom_id res chain seq x y z
N MET A 1 -74.16 -7.22 30.02
CA MET A 1 -74.57 -6.65 28.72
C MET A 1 -73.29 -6.22 28.02
N SER A 2 -72.77 -7.05 27.10
CA SER A 2 -72.68 -6.77 25.65
C SER A 2 -71.68 -5.63 25.33
N THR A 3 -70.62 -5.76 24.53
CA THR A 3 -70.30 -6.70 23.43
C THR A 3 -68.80 -6.66 23.09
N LYS A 4 -68.30 -7.80 22.61
CA LYS A 4 -67.00 -8.04 21.96
C LYS A 4 -66.64 -7.00 20.89
N ARG A 5 -65.32 -6.75 20.73
CA ARG A 5 -64.72 -6.50 19.41
C ARG A 5 -63.39 -7.25 19.27
N THR A 6 -63.32 -7.96 18.16
CA THR A 6 -62.29 -8.87 17.66
C THR A 6 -61.30 -8.10 16.78
N THR A 7 -60.00 -8.36 16.93
CA THR A 7 -59.05 -8.75 15.84
C THR A 7 -57.61 -8.90 16.39
N PRO A 8 -56.90 -10.00 16.09
CA PRO A 8 -55.45 -10.14 16.29
C PRO A 8 -54.72 -9.83 14.96
N SER A 9 -53.65 -9.04 14.99
CA SER A 9 -52.81 -8.81 13.80
C SER A 9 -51.36 -8.55 14.18
N SER A 10 -50.53 -9.59 14.07
CA SER A 10 -49.34 -9.61 13.18
C SER A 10 -48.39 -10.75 13.56
N PRO A 11 -48.18 -11.73 12.66
CA PRO A 11 -47.01 -12.59 12.67
C PRO A 11 -45.90 -11.92 11.83
N GLY A 12 -44.68 -11.88 12.38
CA GLY A 12 -43.53 -11.25 11.71
C GLY A 12 -42.22 -11.94 12.05
N LEU A 13 -42.14 -13.26 11.87
CA LEU A 13 -40.85 -13.92 11.69
C LEU A 13 -40.24 -13.43 10.37
N ARG A 14 -39.10 -12.74 10.45
CA ARG A 14 -38.17 -12.65 9.33
C ARG A 14 -36.80 -13.12 9.82
N SER A 15 -36.51 -14.36 9.47
CA SER A 15 -35.17 -14.85 9.22
C SER A 15 -34.48 -13.91 8.23
N SER A 16 -33.32 -13.39 8.62
CA SER A 16 -32.28 -13.07 7.65
C SER A 16 -30.93 -13.24 8.33
N THR A 17 -30.45 -14.46 8.22
CA THR A 17 -29.03 -14.80 8.19
C THR A 17 -28.31 -13.79 7.30
N ARG A 18 -27.60 -12.82 7.88
CA ARG A 18 -26.45 -12.23 7.17
C ARG A 18 -25.26 -13.13 7.40
N SER A 19 -25.28 -14.24 6.66
CA SER A 19 -24.05 -14.86 6.21
C SER A 19 -23.26 -13.81 5.44
N SER A 20 -22.17 -13.35 6.04
CA SER A 20 -21.00 -12.91 5.30
C SER A 20 -19.80 -13.30 6.12
N SER A 21 -19.62 -14.62 6.18
CA SER A 21 -18.34 -15.25 5.90
C SER A 21 -17.31 -14.26 5.31
N ARG A 22 -16.46 -13.67 6.15
CA ARG A 22 -15.12 -13.28 5.70
C ARG A 22 -14.31 -14.58 5.60
N ALA A 23 -14.72 -15.42 4.65
CA ALA A 23 -13.96 -16.58 4.27
C ALA A 23 -12.62 -16.09 3.72
N ARG A 24 -11.56 -16.52 4.41
CA ARG A 24 -10.34 -17.06 3.82
C ARG A 24 -9.68 -16.16 2.77
N LYS A 25 -8.73 -15.32 3.19
CA LYS A 25 -7.59 -15.05 2.31
C LYS A 25 -6.60 -16.21 2.48
N SER A 26 -6.69 -17.14 1.54
CA SER A 26 -5.77 -18.26 1.36
C SER A 26 -4.32 -17.78 1.35
N PRO A 27 -3.41 -18.36 2.14
CA PRO A 27 -2.00 -17.95 2.16
C PRO A 27 -1.20 -18.77 1.15
N LEU A 28 -1.39 -18.59 -0.16
CA LEU A 28 -0.56 -19.31 -1.17
C LEU A 28 -0.28 -18.51 -2.46
N SER A 29 -0.29 -17.17 -2.40
CA SER A 29 0.35 -16.32 -3.43
C SER A 29 0.81 -14.98 -2.84
N ALA A 30 1.61 -15.05 -1.77
CA ALA A 30 2.03 -13.88 -0.99
C ALA A 30 2.77 -12.80 -1.83
N PRO A 31 3.79 -13.10 -2.66
CA PRO A 31 4.60 -12.05 -3.28
C PRO A 31 3.87 -11.30 -4.41
N ALA A 32 3.02 -11.99 -5.18
CA ALA A 32 2.27 -11.37 -6.27
C ALA A 32 1.19 -10.41 -5.76
N SER A 33 0.51 -10.76 -4.66
CA SER A 33 -0.50 -9.89 -4.04
C SER A 33 0.11 -8.64 -3.41
N VAL A 34 1.26 -8.78 -2.76
CA VAL A 34 2.02 -7.66 -2.17
C VAL A 34 2.51 -6.70 -3.24
N ALA A 35 3.10 -7.22 -4.32
CA ALA A 35 3.55 -6.38 -5.43
C ALA A 35 2.39 -5.60 -6.07
N ALA A 36 1.19 -6.20 -6.16
CA ALA A 36 0.01 -5.50 -6.66
C ALA A 36 -0.44 -4.36 -5.74
N GLU A 37 -0.38 -4.54 -4.43
CA GLU A 37 -0.75 -3.49 -3.45
C GLU A 37 0.23 -2.30 -3.48
N LEU A 38 1.53 -2.59 -3.63
CA LEU A 38 2.56 -1.56 -3.82
C LEU A 38 2.42 -0.87 -5.19
N ALA A 39 2.08 -1.61 -6.24
CA ALA A 39 1.86 -1.08 -7.58
C ALA A 39 0.58 -0.24 -7.71
N ALA A 40 -0.32 -0.30 -6.72
CA ALA A 40 -1.50 0.54 -6.65
C ALA A 40 -1.22 1.91 -6.02
N GLN A 41 -0.01 2.14 -5.48
CA GLN A 41 0.36 3.42 -4.87
C GLN A 41 0.66 4.46 -5.94
N LEU A 42 0.44 5.73 -5.58
CA LEU A 42 0.79 6.86 -6.43
C LEU A 42 2.27 6.78 -6.84
N ASN A 43 2.54 6.91 -8.14
CA ASN A 43 3.87 6.84 -8.77
C ASN A 43 4.56 5.45 -8.81
N LEU A 44 4.02 4.40 -8.17
CA LEU A 44 4.65 3.08 -8.16
C LEU A 44 4.00 2.16 -9.18
N GLY A 45 4.69 1.90 -10.30
CA GLY A 45 4.25 0.90 -11.28
C GLY A 45 4.67 -0.53 -10.93
N PRO A 46 4.21 -1.55 -11.69
CA PRO A 46 4.51 -2.96 -11.43
C PRO A 46 6.01 -3.28 -11.32
N LYS A 47 6.86 -2.64 -12.13
CA LYS A 47 8.33 -2.82 -12.06
C LYS A 47 8.92 -2.31 -10.75
N SER A 48 8.48 -1.13 -10.30
CA SER A 48 8.92 -0.55 -9.02
C SER A 48 8.50 -1.42 -7.85
N ALA A 49 7.27 -1.94 -7.87
CA ALA A 49 6.77 -2.84 -6.85
C ALA A 49 7.54 -4.17 -6.80
N GLN A 50 7.86 -4.76 -7.96
CA GLN A 50 8.71 -5.95 -8.01
C GLN A 50 10.10 -5.69 -7.45
N ALA A 51 10.71 -4.54 -7.77
CA ALA A 51 12.02 -4.17 -7.24
C ALA A 51 12.00 -3.97 -5.71
N LEU A 52 10.93 -3.36 -5.18
CA LEU A 52 10.71 -3.24 -3.72
C LEU A 52 10.62 -4.62 -3.06
N VAL A 53 9.78 -5.52 -3.59
CA VAL A 53 9.62 -6.88 -3.06
C VAL A 53 10.93 -7.66 -3.13
N ALA A 54 11.69 -7.54 -4.23
CA ALA A 54 12.99 -8.17 -4.38
C ALA A 54 14.03 -7.65 -3.36
N ALA A 55 13.90 -6.39 -2.94
CA ALA A 55 14.69 -5.79 -1.87
C ALA A 55 14.12 -6.08 -0.46
N GLY A 56 13.13 -6.97 -0.36
CA GLY A 56 12.48 -7.34 0.89
C GLY A 56 11.52 -6.30 1.44
N ILE A 57 11.16 -5.25 0.68
CA ILE A 57 10.16 -4.25 1.07
C ILE A 57 8.79 -4.74 0.58
N THR A 58 8.02 -5.29 1.51
CA THR A 58 6.80 -6.07 1.22
C THR A 58 5.52 -5.41 1.73
N SER A 59 5.59 -4.17 2.18
CA SER A 59 4.39 -3.41 2.51
C SER A 59 4.63 -1.90 2.46
N LEU A 60 3.53 -1.15 2.31
CA LEU A 60 3.57 0.30 2.42
C LEU A 60 3.95 0.78 3.83
N ALA A 61 3.60 0.01 4.87
CA ALA A 61 3.99 0.30 6.24
C ALA A 61 5.51 0.20 6.43
N GLU A 62 6.14 -0.83 5.86
CA GLU A 62 7.58 -0.98 5.85
C GLU A 62 8.27 0.13 5.04
N LEU A 63 7.73 0.46 3.85
CA LEU A 63 8.23 1.57 3.05
C LEU A 63 8.17 2.90 3.83
N ARG A 64 7.08 3.16 4.56
CA ARG A 64 6.96 4.33 5.44
C ARG A 64 7.95 4.33 6.58
N SER A 65 8.18 3.17 7.19
CA SER A 65 9.14 3.02 8.30
C SER A 65 10.58 3.24 7.86
N LEU A 66 10.94 2.83 6.64
CA LEU A 66 12.27 3.03 6.07
C LEU A 66 12.46 4.46 5.53
N GLY A 67 11.41 5.03 4.94
CA GLY A 67 11.49 6.25 4.15
C GLY A 67 12.03 5.99 2.73
N SER A 68 11.90 7.00 1.87
CA SER A 68 12.23 6.92 0.43
C SER A 68 13.71 6.66 0.17
N VAL A 69 14.60 7.31 0.92
CA VAL A 69 16.06 7.24 0.75
C VAL A 69 16.59 5.86 1.09
N ALA A 70 16.30 5.34 2.29
CA ALA A 70 16.77 4.01 2.70
C ALA A 70 16.14 2.91 1.84
N ALA A 71 14.86 3.04 1.49
CA ALA A 71 14.19 2.11 0.58
C ALA A 71 14.86 2.10 -0.81
N TYR A 72 15.16 3.26 -1.39
CA TYR A 72 15.86 3.35 -2.66
C TYR A 72 17.25 2.73 -2.59
N ALA A 73 18.03 3.02 -1.55
CA ALA A 73 19.36 2.46 -1.37
C ALA A 73 19.32 0.93 -1.30
N LYS A 74 18.38 0.36 -0.52
CA LYS A 74 18.14 -1.08 -0.44
C LYS A 74 17.76 -1.67 -1.81
N VAL A 75 16.83 -1.03 -2.54
CA VAL A 75 16.48 -1.48 -3.89
C VAL A 75 17.66 -1.40 -4.84
N LYS A 76 18.49 -0.35 -4.80
CA LYS A 76 19.64 -0.18 -5.68
C LYS A 76 20.71 -1.27 -5.47
N GLN A 77 20.86 -1.77 -4.24
CA GLN A 77 21.76 -2.90 -3.93
C GLN A 77 21.27 -4.22 -4.56
N HIS A 78 19.96 -4.47 -4.58
CA HIS A 78 19.37 -5.69 -5.16
C HIS A 78 19.10 -5.57 -6.68
N THR A 79 18.81 -4.36 -7.15
CA THR A 79 18.45 -4.04 -8.54
C THR A 79 19.33 -2.88 -9.03
N PRO A 80 20.54 -3.15 -9.54
CA PRO A 80 21.46 -2.12 -10.01
C PRO A 80 20.88 -1.25 -11.14
N ALA A 81 19.89 -1.74 -11.88
CA ALA A 81 19.17 -0.99 -12.91
C ALA A 81 18.20 0.08 -12.37
N ALA A 82 17.92 0.11 -11.05
CA ALA A 82 17.08 1.14 -10.46
C ALA A 82 17.70 2.52 -10.66
N THR A 83 16.92 3.47 -11.16
CA THR A 83 17.35 4.85 -11.43
C THR A 83 16.78 5.81 -10.40
N LEU A 84 17.25 7.06 -10.38
CA LEU A 84 16.72 8.10 -9.50
C LEU A 84 15.21 8.34 -9.66
N ASN A 85 14.60 7.96 -10.78
CA ASN A 85 13.15 8.02 -10.92
C ASN A 85 12.42 7.16 -9.90
N LEU A 86 13.04 6.05 -9.45
CA LEU A 86 12.48 5.27 -8.35
C LEU A 86 12.51 6.07 -7.05
N LEU A 87 13.60 6.78 -6.75
CA LEU A 87 13.68 7.63 -5.55
C LEU A 87 12.55 8.68 -5.54
N TRP A 88 12.32 9.37 -6.68
CA TRP A 88 11.23 10.34 -6.79
C TRP A 88 9.85 9.71 -6.62
N ALA A 89 9.65 8.53 -7.21
CA ALA A 89 8.41 7.80 -7.11
C ALA A 89 8.11 7.34 -5.67
N LEU A 90 9.14 6.88 -4.94
CA LEU A 90 9.00 6.46 -3.54
C LEU A 90 8.63 7.65 -2.65
N GLU A 91 9.35 8.76 -2.77
CA GLU A 91 9.02 9.96 -2.00
C GLU A 91 7.63 10.49 -2.36
N GLY A 92 7.27 10.51 -3.64
CA GLY A 92 5.93 10.91 -4.08
C GLY A 92 4.82 10.00 -3.55
N ALA A 93 5.07 8.68 -3.45
CA ALA A 93 4.14 7.73 -2.84
C ALA A 93 3.95 7.99 -1.34
N LEU A 94 5.00 8.40 -0.64
CA LEU A 94 4.97 8.68 0.79
C LEU A 94 4.35 10.06 1.12
N SER A 95 4.66 11.07 0.32
CA SER A 95 4.19 12.46 0.47
C SER A 95 2.85 12.73 -0.24
N SER A 96 2.33 11.76 -0.99
CA SER A 96 1.13 11.92 -1.85
C SER A 96 1.30 13.02 -2.91
N LEU A 97 2.52 13.19 -3.44
CA LEU A 97 2.85 14.13 -4.52
C LEU A 97 3.13 13.39 -5.83
N PRO A 98 2.81 13.99 -6.99
CA PRO A 98 3.31 13.50 -8.29
C PRO A 98 4.84 13.47 -8.29
N TRP A 99 5.44 12.42 -8.85
CA TRP A 99 6.91 12.28 -8.84
C TRP A 99 7.63 13.42 -9.56
N GLN A 100 6.99 14.09 -10.52
CA GLN A 100 7.55 15.26 -11.20
C GLN A 100 7.71 16.44 -10.25
N THR A 101 6.74 16.67 -9.37
CA THR A 101 6.80 17.69 -8.31
C THR A 101 7.96 17.38 -7.37
N VAL A 102 8.08 16.13 -6.94
CA VAL A 102 9.21 15.69 -6.11
C VAL A 102 10.56 15.93 -6.78
N ALA A 103 10.68 15.54 -8.06
CA ALA A 103 11.90 15.71 -8.83
C ALA A 103 12.25 17.19 -9.09
N HIS A 104 11.26 18.08 -9.03
CA HIS A 104 11.47 19.52 -9.20
C HIS A 104 11.84 20.19 -7.86
N GLU A 105 11.08 19.90 -6.81
CA GLU A 105 11.14 20.65 -5.55
C GLU A 105 12.08 20.02 -4.51
N HIS A 106 12.19 18.70 -4.48
CA HIS A 106 12.89 17.97 -3.41
C HIS A 106 14.20 17.30 -3.86
N ARG A 107 14.55 17.42 -5.15
CA ARG A 107 15.70 16.70 -5.76
C ARG A 107 16.99 16.87 -4.99
N THR A 108 17.41 18.11 -4.73
CA THR A 108 18.70 18.39 -4.09
C THR A 108 18.74 17.79 -2.68
N SER A 109 17.70 18.00 -1.88
CA SER A 109 17.60 17.46 -0.52
C SER A 109 17.65 15.94 -0.49
N LEU A 110 16.93 15.27 -1.40
CA LEU A 110 16.92 13.81 -1.49
C LEU A 110 18.25 13.23 -1.98
N LEU A 111 18.95 13.88 -2.91
CA LEU A 111 20.28 13.45 -3.35
C LEU A 111 21.32 13.59 -2.24
N LEU A 112 21.29 14.70 -1.51
CA LEU A 112 22.18 14.90 -0.36
C LEU A 112 21.90 13.89 0.74
N ALA A 113 20.62 13.64 1.08
CA ALA A 113 20.25 12.63 2.06
C ALA A 113 20.67 11.22 1.64
N LEU A 114 20.57 10.89 0.34
CA LEU A 114 21.04 9.63 -0.21
C LEU A 114 22.55 9.46 -0.11
N GLU A 115 23.31 10.49 -0.48
CA GLU A 115 24.77 10.48 -0.35
C GLU A 115 25.19 10.32 1.12
N GLN A 116 24.56 11.07 2.02
CA GLN A 116 24.81 10.94 3.47
C GLN A 116 24.50 9.53 3.99
N TYR A 117 23.36 8.96 3.59
CA TYR A 117 22.98 7.60 3.97
C TYR A 117 23.98 6.55 3.47
N GLN A 118 24.55 6.74 2.28
CA GLN A 118 25.52 5.82 1.68
C GLN A 118 26.93 5.96 2.27
N ASN A 119 27.30 7.17 2.69
CA ASN A 119 28.64 7.46 3.24
C ASN A 119 28.74 7.21 4.75
N GLY A 120 27.61 7.17 5.46
CA GLY A 120 27.54 6.98 6.91
C GLY A 120 27.02 5.61 7.36
N GLY A 121 26.78 4.69 6.43
CA GLY A 121 26.32 3.32 6.68
C GLY A 121 27.44 2.30 6.79
#